data_AF-A0A017SWB2-F1
#
_entry.id   AF-A0A017SWB2-F1
#
_cell.length_a   1.000
_cell.length_b   1.000
_cell.length_c   1.000
_cell.angle_alpha   90.00
_cell.angle_beta   90.00
_cell.angle_gamma   90.00
#
_symmetry.space_group_name_H-M   'P 1'
#
loop_
_entity.id
_entity.type
_entity.pdbx_description
1 polymer ?
#
loop_
_entity_poly.entity_id
_entity_poly.type
_entity_poly.pdbx_seq_one_letter_code
_entity_poly.pdbx_strand_id
1 'polypeptide(L)'
;MHSATLGSFVILALVSAAAGCQGQDKAETSPEVTRAAAQSPGATKGNAAPGASGAHGAAPTPGSPATAAALGGAAAAATPTTGYDLTAIKTIPDSCTTAAVVLASAPKSVGSSYEWSTSRQALLANQQFRVTTQPSPAAGEVFLAPYEMSGGYALVARCGDGATCNQLAAMYKAIVRSSRPQVICGPVQGLGAKVASFPLIDPTTDLPKPQNAAASCARLNACQIATDRSTPGDPFLECQKAPHKFKLDCASRYPCAEVLACLQH
;
A
#
# COMPACT_ATOMS: atom_id res chain seq x y z
N MET A 1 82.15 11.32 11.99
CA MET A 1 81.45 10.56 13.03
C MET A 1 80.04 10.30 12.52
N HIS A 2 79.80 9.08 12.05
CA HIS A 2 78.52 8.63 11.49
C HIS A 2 77.74 7.93 12.60
N SER A 3 76.58 8.46 12.98
CA SER A 3 75.59 7.74 13.78
C SER A 3 74.40 7.41 12.90
N ALA A 4 74.20 6.12 12.66
CA ALA A 4 73.02 5.54 12.06
C ALA A 4 72.04 5.17 13.17
N THR A 5 70.78 5.58 13.04
CA THR A 5 69.68 5.12 13.89
C THR A 5 68.63 4.48 13.01
N LEU A 6 68.51 3.16 13.11
CA LEU A 6 67.47 2.33 12.50
C LEU A 6 66.15 2.54 13.24
N GLY A 7 65.10 2.96 12.52
CA GLY A 7 63.72 2.96 13.01
C GLY A 7 62.94 1.81 12.38
N SER A 8 62.65 0.78 13.19
CA SER A 8 61.75 -0.32 12.85
C SER A 8 60.30 0.18 12.80
N PHE A 9 59.66 0.11 11.63
CA PHE A 9 58.21 0.18 11.51
C PHE A 9 57.61 -1.23 11.52
N VAL A 10 56.92 -1.56 12.61
CA VAL A 10 56.05 -2.75 12.69
C VAL A 10 54.73 -2.39 12.03
N ILE A 11 54.48 -2.93 10.84
CA ILE A 11 53.18 -2.87 10.17
C ILE A 11 52.30 -3.98 10.77
N LEU A 12 51.36 -3.60 11.64
CA LEU A 12 50.31 -4.48 12.13
C LEU A 12 49.20 -4.55 11.09
N ALA A 13 49.23 -5.58 10.24
CA ALA A 13 48.14 -5.89 9.32
C ALA A 13 46.96 -6.49 10.10
N LEU A 14 45.94 -5.68 10.37
CA LEU A 14 44.64 -6.15 10.84
C LEU A 14 43.89 -6.77 9.65
N VAL A 15 43.89 -8.10 9.62
CA VAL A 15 43.01 -8.91 8.78
C VAL A 15 41.59 -8.79 9.33
N SER A 16 40.81 -7.85 8.78
CA SER A 16 39.36 -7.85 8.95
C SER A 16 38.76 -8.87 7.98
N ALA A 17 38.35 -10.01 8.51
CA ALA A 17 37.50 -10.98 7.85
C ALA A 17 36.12 -10.36 7.59
N ALA A 18 35.97 -9.70 6.43
CA ALA A 18 34.66 -9.42 5.86
C ALA A 18 34.15 -10.71 5.21
N ALA A 19 33.15 -11.34 5.84
CA ALA A 19 32.31 -12.34 5.20
C ALA A 19 31.56 -11.66 4.05
N GLY A 20 32.16 -11.70 2.86
CA GLY A 20 31.55 -11.25 1.62
C GLY A 20 30.50 -12.25 1.18
N CYS A 21 29.25 -11.79 1.06
CA CYS A 21 28.27 -12.40 0.18
C CYS A 21 28.71 -12.15 -1.27
N GLN A 22 29.58 -13.01 -1.81
CA GLN A 22 29.78 -13.10 -3.24
C GLN A 22 28.58 -13.81 -3.86
N GLY A 23 27.79 -13.05 -4.61
CA GLY A 23 26.85 -13.61 -5.58
C GLY A 23 27.63 -14.35 -6.65
N GLN A 24 27.52 -15.67 -6.68
CA GLN A 24 27.85 -16.45 -7.86
C GLN A 24 26.71 -16.28 -8.87
N ASP A 25 26.99 -15.54 -9.93
CA ASP A 25 26.36 -15.72 -11.23
C ASP A 25 26.64 -17.16 -11.69
N LYS A 26 25.68 -18.06 -11.46
CA LYS A 26 25.55 -19.27 -12.25
C LYS A 26 24.32 -19.10 -13.14
N ALA A 27 24.60 -18.98 -14.43
CA ALA A 27 23.63 -19.18 -15.48
C ALA A 27 23.05 -20.60 -15.35
N GLU A 28 21.91 -20.70 -14.70
CA GLU A 28 21.07 -21.88 -14.73
C GLU A 28 20.02 -21.66 -15.83
N THR A 29 20.28 -22.27 -16.97
CA THR A 29 19.28 -22.51 -18.02
C THR A 29 18.16 -23.35 -17.42
N SER A 30 17.05 -22.70 -17.05
CA SER A 30 15.80 -23.35 -16.70
C SER A 30 14.77 -23.14 -17.82
N PRO A 31 13.95 -24.15 -18.13
CA PRO A 31 13.20 -24.25 -19.37
C PRO A 31 12.05 -23.25 -19.45
N GLU A 32 11.80 -22.84 -20.69
CA GLU A 32 10.66 -22.07 -21.16
C GLU A 32 9.33 -22.68 -20.68
N VAL A 33 8.81 -22.15 -19.57
CA VAL A 33 7.41 -22.36 -19.20
C VAL A 33 6.58 -21.41 -20.04
N THR A 34 6.13 -21.90 -21.19
CA THR A 34 5.08 -21.31 -22.01
C THR A 34 3.85 -21.05 -21.13
N ARG A 35 3.72 -19.84 -20.60
CA ARG A 35 2.48 -19.37 -19.99
C ARG A 35 1.51 -19.07 -21.12
N ALA A 36 0.59 -20.00 -21.33
CA ALA A 36 -0.58 -19.81 -22.18
C ALA A 36 -1.30 -18.51 -21.79
N ALA A 37 -1.37 -17.59 -22.74
CA ALA A 37 -2.24 -16.43 -22.67
C ALA A 37 -3.68 -16.92 -22.57
N ALA A 38 -4.35 -16.61 -21.46
CA ALA A 38 -5.79 -16.75 -21.36
C ALA A 38 -6.42 -15.70 -22.30
N GLN A 39 -6.73 -16.15 -23.52
CA GLN A 39 -7.55 -15.43 -24.48
C GLN A 39 -8.97 -15.31 -23.92
N SER A 40 -9.45 -14.07 -23.81
CA SER A 40 -10.85 -13.77 -23.57
C SER A 40 -11.66 -14.18 -24.80
N PRO A 41 -12.71 -15.02 -24.70
CA PRO A 41 -13.53 -15.35 -25.85
C PRO A 41 -14.35 -14.15 -26.30
N GLY A 42 -14.39 -13.96 -27.61
CA GLY A 42 -15.00 -12.83 -28.29
C GLY A 42 -16.52 -12.81 -28.23
N ALA A 43 -17.03 -11.62 -28.54
CA ALA A 43 -18.44 -11.29 -28.68
C ALA A 43 -19.11 -12.08 -29.81
N THR A 44 -20.16 -12.82 -29.49
CA THR A 44 -21.10 -13.38 -30.47
C THR A 44 -22.29 -12.43 -30.60
N LYS A 45 -22.41 -11.79 -31.77
CA LYS A 45 -23.65 -11.15 -32.23
C LYS A 45 -24.73 -12.22 -32.41
N GLY A 46 -25.85 -12.07 -31.71
CA GLY A 46 -27.03 -12.95 -31.82
C GLY A 46 -28.29 -12.13 -32.12
N ASN A 47 -28.95 -12.54 -33.20
CA ASN A 47 -30.08 -11.94 -33.91
C ASN A 47 -31.25 -11.38 -33.09
N ALA A 48 -31.81 -10.30 -33.65
CA ALA A 48 -33.14 -9.79 -33.38
C ALA A 48 -34.24 -10.68 -34.00
N ALA A 49 -35.34 -10.84 -33.26
CA ALA A 49 -36.67 -11.15 -33.81
C ALA A 49 -37.73 -10.39 -32.98
N PRO A 50 -38.78 -9.82 -33.62
CA PRO A 50 -39.84 -9.11 -32.94
C PRO A 50 -41.01 -10.06 -32.61
N GLY A 51 -41.57 -9.96 -31.41
CA GLY A 51 -42.70 -10.76 -30.96
C GLY A 51 -43.58 -9.99 -29.98
N ALA A 52 -44.84 -9.85 -30.35
CA ALA A 52 -45.86 -8.96 -29.80
C ALA A 52 -46.49 -9.42 -28.46
N SER A 53 -47.32 -8.51 -27.92
CA SER A 53 -48.40 -8.66 -26.91
C SER A 53 -48.05 -7.96 -25.60
N GLY A 54 -48.93 -7.21 -24.94
CA GLY A 54 -50.33 -6.89 -25.15
C GLY A 54 -50.73 -5.95 -24.00
N ALA A 55 -51.68 -5.05 -24.26
CA ALA A 55 -52.26 -4.17 -23.27
C ALA A 55 -53.14 -4.94 -22.27
N HIS A 56 -53.14 -4.52 -21.00
CA HIS A 56 -54.16 -4.61 -19.93
C HIS A 56 -53.41 -4.30 -18.62
N GLY A 57 -53.84 -3.53 -17.63
CA GLY A 57 -55.07 -2.82 -17.30
C GLY A 57 -54.79 -2.13 -15.94
N ALA A 58 -55.50 -1.06 -15.65
CA ALA A 58 -55.30 -0.21 -14.47
C ALA A 58 -55.66 -0.88 -13.13
N ALA A 59 -54.98 -0.49 -12.05
CA ALA A 59 -55.59 -0.10 -10.77
C ALA A 59 -54.53 0.49 -9.79
N PRO A 60 -54.84 1.58 -9.05
CA PRO A 60 -53.98 2.12 -8.01
C PRO A 60 -54.26 1.47 -6.65
N THR A 61 -53.23 1.22 -5.86
CA THR A 61 -53.35 0.92 -4.42
C THR A 61 -52.41 1.83 -3.62
N PRO A 62 -52.93 2.68 -2.71
CA PRO A 62 -52.13 3.43 -1.77
C PRO A 62 -51.89 2.56 -0.52
N GLY A 63 -50.69 1.99 -0.42
CA GLY A 63 -50.25 1.21 0.74
C GLY A 63 -48.93 1.75 1.25
N SER A 64 -49.02 2.62 2.25
CA SER A 64 -47.90 3.16 3.03
C SER A 64 -47.16 2.05 3.78
N PRO A 65 -45.81 1.98 3.72
CA PRO A 65 -45.05 1.34 4.77
C PRO A 65 -44.12 2.35 5.45
N ALA A 66 -44.37 2.49 6.76
CA ALA A 66 -43.42 2.68 7.84
C ALA A 66 -42.05 3.29 7.47
N THR A 67 -41.89 4.54 7.90
CA THR A 67 -40.59 5.17 8.15
C THR A 67 -39.81 4.33 9.17
N ALA A 68 -39.01 3.38 8.68
CA ALA A 68 -37.99 2.74 9.49
C ALA A 68 -36.95 3.81 9.84
N ALA A 69 -36.96 4.24 11.10
CA ALA A 69 -35.90 5.04 11.68
C ALA A 69 -34.58 4.28 11.50
N ALA A 70 -33.81 4.67 10.48
CA ALA A 70 -32.43 4.26 10.34
C ALA A 70 -31.68 4.80 11.56
N LEU A 71 -31.45 3.93 12.54
CA LEU A 71 -30.41 4.09 13.54
C LEU A 71 -29.08 4.04 12.77
N GLY A 72 -28.74 5.15 12.13
CA GLY A 72 -27.41 5.46 11.65
C GLY A 72 -26.52 5.65 12.87
N GLY A 73 -26.18 4.55 13.54
CA GLY A 73 -25.05 4.50 14.43
C GLY A 73 -23.84 4.79 13.56
N ALA A 74 -23.44 6.07 13.51
CA ALA A 74 -22.13 6.46 13.04
C ALA A 74 -21.14 5.61 13.85
N ALA A 75 -20.58 4.58 13.21
CA ALA A 75 -19.57 3.74 13.81
C ALA A 75 -18.50 4.71 14.33
N ALA A 76 -18.39 4.81 15.65
CA ALA A 76 -17.44 5.69 16.29
C ALA A 76 -16.08 5.36 15.69
N ALA A 77 -15.54 6.29 14.91
CA ALA A 77 -14.21 6.14 14.34
C ALA A 77 -13.28 5.86 15.52
N ALA A 78 -12.70 4.66 15.55
CA ALA A 78 -11.77 4.29 16.60
C ALA A 78 -10.75 5.41 16.72
N THR A 79 -10.66 6.03 17.90
CA THR A 79 -9.66 7.07 18.17
C THR A 79 -8.30 6.49 17.79
N PRO A 80 -7.60 7.06 16.79
CA PRO A 80 -6.34 6.50 16.33
C PRO A 80 -5.39 6.42 17.51
N THR A 81 -4.89 5.22 17.80
CA THR A 81 -3.88 5.00 18.83
C THR A 81 -2.72 5.95 18.54
N THR A 82 -2.49 6.94 19.40
CA THR A 82 -1.50 7.99 19.16
C THR A 82 -0.11 7.38 18.96
N GLY A 83 0.48 7.69 17.80
CA GLY A 83 1.90 7.56 17.47
C GLY A 83 2.36 6.19 17.01
N TYR A 84 2.70 6.05 15.73
CA TYR A 84 3.54 4.94 15.27
C TYR A 84 4.97 5.12 15.78
N ASP A 85 5.72 4.02 15.93
CA ASP A 85 7.12 4.09 16.36
C ASP A 85 7.98 4.78 15.31
N LEU A 86 8.40 6.00 15.61
CA LEU A 86 9.23 6.82 14.73
C LEU A 86 10.69 6.33 14.69
N THR A 87 11.13 5.49 15.64
CA THR A 87 12.52 5.00 15.68
C THR A 87 12.85 4.05 14.52
N ALA A 88 11.81 3.48 13.88
CA ALA A 88 11.95 2.61 12.72
C ALA A 88 12.24 3.35 11.40
N ILE A 89 12.27 4.68 11.42
CA ILE A 89 12.50 5.52 10.24
C ILE A 89 13.50 6.65 10.54
N LYS A 90 14.10 7.22 9.48
CA LYS A 90 14.82 8.48 9.59
C LYS A 90 13.82 9.63 9.43
N THR A 91 13.59 10.38 10.50
CA THR A 91 12.67 11.52 10.51
C THR A 91 13.28 12.77 9.89
N ILE A 92 12.42 13.73 9.55
CA ILE A 92 12.78 15.11 9.18
C ILE A 92 12.23 16.10 10.22
N PRO A 93 12.64 17.38 10.22
CA PRO A 93 12.06 18.38 11.12
C PRO A 93 10.55 18.53 10.91
N ASP A 94 9.78 18.56 11.99
CA ASP A 94 8.32 18.66 11.94
C ASP A 94 7.84 19.95 11.24
N SER A 95 8.61 21.03 11.35
CA SER A 95 8.33 22.33 10.72
C SER A 95 8.65 22.38 9.21
N CYS A 96 9.00 21.26 8.58
CA CYS A 96 9.30 21.24 7.15
C CYS A 96 8.02 21.46 6.30
N THR A 97 7.95 22.58 5.60
CA THR A 97 6.78 22.95 4.76
C THR A 97 6.79 22.31 3.37
N THR A 98 7.92 21.73 2.95
CA THR A 98 8.07 21.00 1.69
C THR A 98 8.35 19.52 1.99
N ALA A 99 7.53 18.92 2.83
CA ALA A 99 7.69 17.54 3.27
C ALA A 99 7.15 16.56 2.22
N ALA A 100 7.92 15.51 1.95
CA ALA A 100 7.52 14.39 1.13
C ALA A 100 8.01 13.07 1.70
N VAL A 101 7.34 11.98 1.35
CA VAL A 101 7.79 10.62 1.63
C VAL A 101 7.67 9.75 0.37
N VAL A 102 8.75 9.05 0.03
CA VAL A 102 8.71 7.96 -0.94
C VAL A 102 8.27 6.70 -0.19
N LEU A 103 7.06 6.22 -0.45
CA LEU A 103 6.47 5.09 0.28
C LEU A 103 6.95 3.74 -0.26
N ALA A 104 6.88 3.58 -1.57
CA ALA A 104 7.21 2.35 -2.27
C ALA A 104 7.68 2.63 -3.69
N SER A 105 8.39 1.67 -4.26
CA SER A 105 8.82 1.66 -5.65
C SER A 105 8.36 0.38 -6.35
N ALA A 106 8.14 0.46 -7.66
CA ALA A 106 7.79 -0.69 -8.50
C ALA A 106 8.63 -0.67 -9.79
N PRO A 107 9.02 -1.85 -10.32
CA PRO A 107 9.82 -1.92 -11.54
C PRO A 107 9.01 -1.49 -12.77
N LYS A 108 9.67 -1.02 -13.83
CA LYS A 108 8.98 -0.57 -15.05
C LYS A 108 8.03 -1.61 -15.67
N SER A 109 8.29 -2.90 -15.45
CA SER A 109 7.51 -4.03 -15.96
C SER A 109 6.06 -4.08 -15.45
N VAL A 110 5.74 -3.43 -14.32
CA VAL A 110 4.34 -3.38 -13.84
C VAL A 110 3.48 -2.31 -14.54
N GLY A 111 4.10 -1.44 -15.35
CA GLY A 111 3.42 -0.35 -16.04
C GLY A 111 3.13 0.86 -15.14
N SER A 112 2.84 2.01 -15.76
CA SER A 112 2.54 3.27 -15.08
C SER A 112 1.19 3.25 -14.34
N SER A 113 0.30 2.34 -14.73
CA SER A 113 -1.01 2.11 -14.11
C SER A 113 -0.94 1.07 -12.98
N TYR A 114 0.21 0.89 -12.33
CA TYR A 114 0.32 -0.01 -11.19
C TYR A 114 -0.67 0.40 -10.09
N GLU A 115 -1.43 -0.55 -9.57
CA GLU A 115 -2.58 -0.29 -8.69
C GLU A 115 -2.22 0.20 -7.28
N TRP A 116 -0.95 0.03 -6.86
CA TRP A 116 -0.46 0.36 -5.51
C TRP A 116 -1.38 -0.18 -4.39
N SER A 117 -1.93 -1.38 -4.58
CA SER A 117 -2.96 -1.94 -3.70
C SER A 117 -2.54 -2.01 -2.24
N THR A 118 -1.31 -2.41 -1.95
CA THR A 118 -0.79 -2.43 -0.57
C THR A 118 -0.85 -1.05 0.09
N SER A 119 -0.45 0.01 -0.64
CA SER A 119 -0.48 1.38 -0.12
C SER A 119 -1.91 1.88 0.08
N ARG A 120 -2.81 1.54 -0.85
CA ARG A 120 -4.24 1.85 -0.71
C ARG A 120 -4.82 1.21 0.55
N GLN A 121 -4.55 -0.08 0.78
CA GLN A 121 -5.10 -0.79 1.92
C GLN A 121 -4.48 -0.35 3.26
N ALA A 122 -3.20 0.04 3.27
CA ALA A 122 -2.53 0.63 4.44
C ALA A 122 -3.20 1.95 4.88
N LEU A 123 -3.44 2.86 3.92
CA LEU A 123 -4.15 4.12 4.15
C LEU A 123 -5.60 3.89 4.54
N LEU A 124 -6.28 2.95 3.89
CA LEU A 124 -7.68 2.63 4.21
C LEU A 124 -7.84 2.03 5.62
N ALA A 125 -6.83 1.34 6.14
CA ALA A 125 -6.82 0.86 7.52
C ALA A 125 -6.51 1.97 8.54
N ASN A 126 -5.97 3.10 8.09
CA ASN A 126 -5.49 4.20 8.92
C ASN A 126 -6.03 5.55 8.44
N GLN A 127 -7.28 5.82 8.81
CA GLN A 127 -8.01 7.04 8.43
C GLN A 127 -7.56 8.31 9.18
N GLN A 128 -6.44 8.26 9.90
CA GLN A 128 -5.85 9.43 10.54
C GLN A 128 -5.28 10.44 9.53
N PHE A 129 -4.99 10.00 8.30
CA PHE A 129 -4.51 10.85 7.21
C PHE A 129 -5.65 11.12 6.24
N ARG A 130 -5.94 12.40 5.97
CA ARG A 130 -6.91 12.77 4.93
C ARG A 130 -6.18 12.81 3.59
N VAL A 131 -6.49 11.85 2.71
CA VAL A 131 -5.98 11.86 1.33
C VAL A 131 -6.67 12.98 0.54
N THR A 132 -5.90 13.80 -0.16
CA THR A 132 -6.42 14.90 -0.98
C THR A 132 -5.97 14.80 -2.42
N THR A 133 -6.65 15.52 -3.30
CA THR A 133 -6.29 15.66 -4.72
C THR A 133 -5.38 16.86 -5.00
N GLN A 134 -5.18 17.73 -4.00
CA GLN A 134 -4.42 18.97 -4.14
C GLN A 134 -2.96 18.74 -3.79
N PRO A 135 -2.00 19.19 -4.63
CA PRO A 135 -0.58 18.92 -4.43
C PRO A 135 0.05 19.63 -3.21
N SER A 136 -0.68 20.58 -2.61
CA SER A 136 -0.30 21.32 -1.41
C SER A 136 -1.27 20.99 -0.26
N PRO A 137 -1.11 19.83 0.40
CA PRO A 137 -1.96 19.41 1.50
C PRO A 137 -1.76 20.29 2.76
N ALA A 138 -2.79 20.39 3.60
CA ALA A 138 -2.67 20.96 4.94
C ALA A 138 -2.05 19.96 5.95
N ALA A 139 -1.84 20.40 7.19
CA ALA A 139 -1.43 19.52 8.29
C ALA A 139 -2.44 18.36 8.47
N GLY A 140 -1.95 17.12 8.61
CA GLY A 140 -2.79 15.91 8.66
C GLY A 140 -3.34 15.45 7.31
N GLU A 141 -3.07 16.18 6.22
CA GLU A 141 -3.44 15.83 4.86
C GLU A 141 -2.25 15.31 4.06
N VAL A 142 -2.55 14.44 3.09
CA VAL A 142 -1.55 13.82 2.22
C VAL A 142 -2.02 13.81 0.77
N PHE A 143 -1.13 14.20 -0.15
CA PHE A 143 -1.35 14.09 -1.59
C PHE A 143 -0.45 13.00 -2.14
N LEU A 144 -1.04 11.98 -2.76
CA LEU A 144 -0.28 10.85 -3.31
C LEU A 144 -0.28 10.89 -4.84
N ALA A 145 0.89 10.61 -5.42
CA ALA A 145 1.00 10.39 -6.84
C ALA A 145 2.18 9.46 -7.18
N PRO A 146 2.04 8.58 -8.17
CA PRO A 146 3.17 7.88 -8.77
C PRO A 146 3.96 8.80 -9.70
N TYR A 147 5.28 8.70 -9.61
CA TYR A 147 6.26 9.40 -10.45
C TYR A 147 7.18 8.40 -11.13
N GLU A 148 7.69 8.74 -12.32
CA GLU A 148 8.80 7.99 -12.92
C GLU A 148 10.07 8.11 -12.09
N MET A 149 10.90 7.07 -12.11
CA MET A 149 12.27 7.11 -11.60
C MET A 149 13.17 6.21 -12.45
N SER A 150 14.50 6.33 -12.30
CA SER A 150 15.46 5.46 -13.01
C SER A 150 15.16 3.98 -12.70
N GLY A 151 14.60 3.27 -13.68
CA GLY A 151 14.26 1.84 -13.57
C GLY A 151 12.81 1.50 -13.19
N GLY A 152 11.93 2.48 -12.94
CA GLY A 152 10.56 2.18 -12.57
C GLY A 152 9.71 3.37 -12.14
N TYR A 153 8.87 3.13 -11.13
CA TYR A 153 7.94 4.10 -10.58
C TYR A 153 8.09 4.20 -9.07
N ALA A 154 7.88 5.39 -8.52
CA ALA A 154 7.84 5.64 -7.08
C ALA A 154 6.47 6.20 -6.69
N LEU A 155 5.84 5.64 -5.65
CA LEU A 155 4.68 6.24 -5.02
C LEU A 155 5.16 7.25 -3.98
N VAL A 156 4.87 8.52 -4.23
CA VAL A 156 5.31 9.64 -3.39
C VAL A 156 4.09 10.28 -2.77
N ALA A 157 4.14 10.50 -1.45
CA ALA A 157 3.19 11.34 -0.75
C ALA A 157 3.84 12.69 -0.43
N ARG A 158 3.15 13.78 -0.76
CA ARG A 158 3.44 15.12 -0.24
C ARG A 158 2.59 15.33 1.01
N CYS A 159 3.15 15.97 2.03
CA CYS A 159 2.48 16.23 3.29
C CYS A 159 2.47 17.73 3.58
N GLY A 160 1.51 18.21 4.36
CA GLY A 160 1.45 19.63 4.71
C GLY A 160 2.58 20.07 5.63
N ASP A 161 3.15 19.14 6.40
CA ASP A 161 4.27 19.36 7.29
C ASP A 161 5.13 18.09 7.49
N GLY A 162 6.27 18.25 8.16
CA GLY A 162 7.19 17.16 8.47
C GLY A 162 6.60 16.14 9.43
N ALA A 163 5.80 16.59 10.41
CA ALA A 163 5.16 15.71 11.40
C ALA A 163 4.23 14.70 10.73
N THR A 164 3.37 15.16 9.82
CA THR A 164 2.44 14.35 9.03
C THR A 164 3.21 13.31 8.20
N CYS A 165 4.31 13.71 7.57
CA CYS A 165 5.15 12.83 6.76
C CYS A 165 5.91 11.80 7.60
N ASN A 166 6.43 12.18 8.77
CA ASN A 166 7.04 11.27 9.73
C ASN A 166 6.04 10.21 10.19
N GLN A 167 4.82 10.62 10.57
CA GLN A 167 3.76 9.70 11.00
C GLN A 167 3.29 8.78 9.87
N LEU A 168 3.12 9.31 8.66
CA LEU A 168 2.74 8.52 7.48
C LEU A 168 3.81 7.46 7.18
N ALA A 169 5.09 7.83 7.20
CA ALA A 169 6.18 6.90 6.96
C ALA A 169 6.26 5.81 8.03
N ALA A 170 6.10 6.17 9.31
CA ALA A 170 6.11 5.21 10.40
C ALA A 170 4.90 4.26 10.35
N MET A 171 3.70 4.78 10.02
CA MET A 171 2.51 3.96 9.74
C MET A 171 2.79 2.95 8.62
N TYR A 172 3.31 3.44 7.50
CA TYR A 172 3.56 2.62 6.33
C TYR A 172 4.61 1.54 6.63
N LYS A 173 5.66 1.90 7.38
CA LYS A 173 6.70 0.97 7.82
C LYS A 173 6.15 -0.13 8.73
N ALA A 174 5.25 0.22 9.65
CA ALA A 174 4.63 -0.75 10.56
C ALA A 174 3.79 -1.78 9.79
N ILE A 175 2.98 -1.32 8.83
CA ILE A 175 2.08 -2.17 8.04
C ILE A 175 2.83 -2.98 6.98
N VAL A 176 3.72 -2.32 6.23
CA VAL A 176 4.50 -2.92 5.15
C VAL A 176 5.92 -3.10 5.66
N ARG A 177 6.18 -4.15 6.44
CA ARG A 177 7.44 -4.31 7.18
C ARG A 177 8.67 -4.36 6.29
N SER A 178 8.54 -4.90 5.08
CA SER A 178 9.58 -4.92 4.06
C SER A 178 9.86 -3.55 3.42
N SER A 179 8.97 -2.57 3.59
CA SER A 179 9.15 -1.23 3.04
C SER A 179 10.31 -0.48 3.71
N ARG A 180 10.85 0.49 2.98
CA ARG A 180 11.88 1.41 3.44
C ARG A 180 11.45 2.83 3.06
N PRO A 181 10.39 3.37 3.71
CA PRO A 181 9.90 4.70 3.38
C PRO A 181 11.00 5.74 3.64
N GLN A 182 11.15 6.69 2.71
CA GLN A 182 12.17 7.73 2.81
C GLN A 182 11.49 9.09 2.97
N VAL A 183 11.62 9.68 4.16
CA VAL A 183 11.09 11.02 4.44
C VAL A 183 12.12 12.07 4.03
N ILE A 184 11.66 13.08 3.32
CA ILE A 184 12.50 14.08 2.65
C ILE A 184 11.92 15.47 2.94
N CYS A 185 12.78 16.37 3.40
CA CYS A 185 12.46 17.79 3.50
C CYS A 185 13.06 18.53 2.31
N GLY A 186 12.22 18.93 1.34
CA GLY A 186 12.64 19.57 0.10
C GLY A 186 12.29 18.76 -1.16
N PRO A 187 12.88 19.09 -2.31
CA PRO A 187 12.61 18.39 -3.56
C PRO A 187 13.13 16.95 -3.52
N VAL A 188 12.28 16.01 -3.94
CA VAL A 188 12.66 14.59 -4.08
C VAL A 188 13.50 14.43 -5.35
N GLN A 189 14.77 14.09 -5.18
CA GLN A 189 15.72 13.95 -6.29
C GLN A 189 15.46 12.67 -7.10
N GLY A 190 15.74 12.73 -8.41
CA GLY A 190 15.65 11.56 -9.30
C GLY A 190 14.22 11.16 -9.70
N LEU A 191 13.21 11.95 -9.35
CA LEU A 191 11.85 11.79 -9.87
C LEU A 191 11.71 12.44 -11.25
N GLY A 192 11.09 11.72 -12.17
CA GLY A 192 10.64 12.22 -13.46
C GLY A 192 9.21 12.76 -13.40
N ALA A 193 8.47 12.61 -14.48
CA ALA A 193 7.09 13.09 -14.57
C ALA A 193 6.14 12.30 -13.65
N LYS A 194 5.07 12.97 -13.21
CA LYS A 194 3.91 12.31 -12.61
C LYS A 194 3.24 11.44 -13.69
N VAL A 195 3.07 10.15 -13.44
CA VAL A 195 2.53 9.21 -14.44
C VAL A 195 1.07 8.86 -14.27
N ALA A 196 0.54 9.05 -13.07
CA ALA A 196 -0.88 8.87 -12.78
C ALA A 196 -1.27 9.67 -11.54
N SER A 197 -2.56 9.73 -11.24
CA SER A 197 -3.07 10.23 -9.97
C SER A 197 -3.37 9.06 -9.05
N PHE A 198 -3.06 9.19 -7.76
CA PHE A 198 -3.59 8.27 -6.77
C PHE A 198 -5.05 8.66 -6.50
N PRO A 199 -6.03 7.77 -6.72
CA PRO A 199 -7.43 8.12 -6.51
C PRO A 199 -7.72 8.36 -5.03
N LEU A 200 -8.73 9.21 -4.76
CA LEU A 200 -9.27 9.35 -3.41
C LEU A 200 -9.76 7.98 -2.93
N ILE A 201 -9.51 7.70 -1.65
CA ILE A 201 -9.93 6.45 -1.02
C ILE A 201 -11.31 6.66 -0.41
N ASP A 202 -12.31 5.98 -0.94
CA ASP A 202 -13.63 5.82 -0.35
C ASP A 202 -13.68 4.48 0.40
N PRO A 203 -13.82 4.50 1.73
CA PRO A 203 -13.81 3.28 2.52
C PRO A 203 -14.93 2.29 2.25
N THR A 204 -15.99 2.71 1.55
CA THR A 204 -17.14 1.88 1.24
C THR A 204 -17.05 1.23 -0.14
N THR A 205 -16.28 1.81 -1.06
CA THR A 205 -16.20 1.35 -2.46
C THR A 205 -14.81 0.87 -2.88
N ASP A 206 -13.73 1.29 -2.20
CA ASP A 206 -12.34 0.88 -2.47
C ASP A 206 -11.89 -0.40 -1.74
N LEU A 207 -12.85 -1.22 -1.30
CA LEU A 207 -12.57 -2.49 -0.62
C LEU A 207 -12.07 -3.53 -1.63
N PRO A 208 -11.09 -4.38 -1.26
CA PRO A 208 -10.59 -5.40 -2.15
C PRO A 208 -11.68 -6.44 -2.44
N LYS A 209 -11.79 -6.83 -3.70
CA LYS A 209 -12.63 -7.96 -4.09
C LYS A 209 -11.92 -9.27 -3.73
N PRO A 210 -12.62 -10.33 -3.28
CA PRO A 210 -11.99 -11.58 -2.82
C PRO A 210 -11.04 -12.25 -3.84
N GLN A 211 -11.30 -12.08 -5.14
CA GLN A 211 -10.45 -12.59 -6.22
C GLN A 211 -9.10 -11.86 -6.36
N ASN A 212 -8.95 -10.67 -5.78
CA ASN A 212 -7.69 -9.95 -5.75
C ASN A 212 -6.90 -10.32 -4.49
N ALA A 213 -6.32 -11.51 -4.49
CA ALA A 213 -5.61 -12.05 -3.33
C ALA A 213 -4.55 -11.09 -2.77
N ALA A 214 -3.79 -10.40 -3.64
CA ALA A 214 -2.78 -9.44 -3.20
C ALA A 214 -3.39 -8.27 -2.41
N ALA A 215 -4.48 -7.67 -2.91
CA ALA A 215 -5.17 -6.59 -2.21
C ALA A 215 -5.87 -7.08 -0.93
N SER A 216 -6.51 -8.27 -0.96
CA SER A 216 -7.13 -8.87 0.22
C SER A 216 -6.10 -9.15 1.32
N CYS A 217 -4.97 -9.80 0.99
CA CYS A 217 -3.88 -10.03 1.93
C CYS A 217 -3.35 -8.72 2.53
N ALA A 218 -3.18 -7.67 1.70
CA ALA A 218 -2.73 -6.37 2.18
C ALA A 218 -3.70 -5.76 3.19
N ARG A 219 -5.01 -5.89 2.95
CA ARG A 219 -6.07 -5.38 3.83
C ARG A 219 -6.15 -6.14 5.15
N LEU A 220 -6.10 -7.48 5.11
CA LEU A 220 -6.07 -8.30 6.33
C LEU A 220 -4.88 -7.91 7.21
N ASN A 221 -3.69 -7.85 6.63
CA ASN A 221 -2.47 -7.42 7.31
C ASN A 221 -2.58 -6.00 7.87
N ALA A 222 -3.05 -5.04 7.05
CA ALA A 222 -3.18 -3.65 7.46
C ALA A 222 -4.15 -3.49 8.63
N CYS A 223 -5.30 -4.19 8.62
CA CYS A 223 -6.25 -4.15 9.73
C CYS A 223 -5.70 -4.83 11.00
N GLN A 224 -5.03 -5.97 10.87
CA GLN A 224 -4.38 -6.64 12.02
C GLN A 224 -3.35 -5.72 12.68
N ILE A 225 -2.45 -5.12 11.90
CA ILE A 225 -1.39 -4.25 12.43
C ILE A 225 -1.94 -2.91 12.95
N ALA A 226 -2.97 -2.35 12.30
CA ALA A 226 -3.61 -1.13 12.77
C ALA A 226 -4.28 -1.32 14.14
N THR A 227 -4.84 -2.49 14.41
CA THR A 227 -5.46 -2.81 15.70
C THR A 227 -4.45 -3.31 16.73
N ASP A 228 -3.52 -4.19 16.34
CA ASP A 228 -2.47 -4.72 17.18
C ASP A 228 -1.09 -4.62 16.50
N ARG A 229 -0.35 -3.58 16.89
CA ARG A 229 1.00 -3.32 16.37
C ARG A 229 2.03 -4.38 16.78
N SER A 230 1.74 -5.18 17.81
CA SER A 230 2.61 -6.27 18.26
C SER A 230 2.48 -7.55 17.43
N THR A 231 1.55 -7.59 16.47
CA THR A 231 1.35 -8.71 15.54
C THR A 231 2.70 -9.26 15.03
N PRO A 232 3.07 -10.51 15.33
CA PRO A 232 4.37 -11.06 14.94
C PRO A 232 4.44 -11.37 13.43
N GLY A 233 5.66 -11.43 12.89
CA GLY A 233 5.90 -11.86 11.50
C GLY A 233 5.50 -10.84 10.43
N ASP A 234 5.15 -11.30 9.23
CA ASP A 234 4.62 -10.46 8.15
C ASP A 234 3.37 -11.15 7.58
N PRO A 235 2.17 -10.89 8.17
CA PRO A 235 0.92 -11.52 7.74
C PRO A 235 0.63 -11.34 6.25
N PHE A 236 1.07 -10.22 5.66
CA PHE A 236 0.94 -9.99 4.23
C PHE A 236 1.75 -11.00 3.42
N LEU A 237 3.03 -11.22 3.75
CA LEU A 237 3.87 -12.20 3.05
C LEU A 237 3.38 -13.63 3.25
N GLU A 238 2.95 -14.01 4.46
CA GLU A 238 2.40 -15.34 4.71
C GLU A 238 1.10 -15.58 3.93
N CYS A 239 0.23 -14.56 3.84
CA CYS A 239 -0.97 -14.61 3.02
C CYS A 239 -0.65 -14.70 1.52
N GLN A 240 0.34 -13.95 1.02
CA GLN A 240 0.74 -14.03 -0.39
C GLN A 240 1.30 -15.40 -0.78
N LYS A 241 2.02 -16.07 0.12
CA LYS A 241 2.58 -17.41 -0.13
C LYS A 241 1.50 -18.48 -0.22
N ALA A 242 0.43 -18.38 0.58
CA ALA A 242 -0.62 -19.38 0.65
C ALA A 242 -2.01 -18.76 0.83
N PRO A 243 -2.53 -18.02 -0.16
CA PRO A 243 -3.75 -17.21 -0.02
C PRO A 243 -4.99 -18.04 0.34
N HIS A 244 -5.05 -19.31 -0.10
CA HIS A 244 -6.14 -20.24 0.22
C HIS A 244 -6.21 -20.64 1.70
N LYS A 245 -5.17 -20.35 2.50
CA LYS A 245 -5.17 -20.59 3.96
C LYS A 245 -5.77 -19.42 4.75
N PHE A 246 -6.14 -18.34 4.07
CA PHE A 246 -6.65 -17.12 4.67
C PHE A 246 -8.10 -16.87 4.23
N LYS A 247 -8.90 -16.27 5.10
CA LYS A 247 -10.29 -15.86 4.81
C LYS A 247 -10.29 -14.55 4.01
N LEU A 248 -9.99 -14.63 2.73
CA LEU A 248 -9.82 -13.45 1.86
C LEU A 248 -11.09 -12.62 1.68
N ASP A 249 -12.25 -13.23 1.88
CA ASP A 249 -13.57 -12.57 1.90
C ASP A 249 -13.72 -11.62 3.10
N CYS A 250 -13.05 -11.89 4.23
CA CYS A 250 -13.03 -10.95 5.35
C CYS A 250 -12.43 -9.59 4.98
N ALA A 251 -11.55 -9.55 3.96
CA ALA A 251 -10.92 -8.31 3.52
C ALA A 251 -11.89 -7.31 2.89
N SER A 252 -13.06 -7.76 2.40
CA SER A 252 -14.07 -6.88 1.80
C SER A 252 -15.00 -6.25 2.83
N ARG A 253 -14.69 -6.37 4.13
CA ARG A 253 -15.48 -5.76 5.21
C ARG A 253 -14.95 -4.37 5.58
N TYR A 254 -15.87 -3.53 6.05
CA TYR A 254 -15.58 -2.21 6.57
C TYR A 254 -16.40 -1.98 7.85
N PRO A 255 -15.81 -1.41 8.93
CA PRO A 255 -14.41 -1.00 9.13
C PRO A 255 -13.45 -2.16 9.43
N CYS A 256 -12.17 -1.87 9.76
CA CYS A 256 -11.19 -2.90 10.15
C CYS A 256 -11.65 -3.77 11.33
N ALA A 257 -12.49 -3.25 12.23
CA ALA A 257 -13.07 -4.06 13.30
C ALA A 257 -13.90 -5.24 12.75
N GLU A 258 -14.66 -5.03 11.67
CA GLU A 258 -15.44 -6.08 11.00
C GLU A 258 -14.55 -7.10 10.28
N VAL A 259 -13.42 -6.65 9.74
CA VAL A 259 -12.40 -7.54 9.15
C VAL A 259 -11.88 -8.49 10.23
N LEU A 260 -11.52 -7.96 11.41
CA LEU A 260 -10.97 -8.76 12.51
C LEU A 260 -12.01 -9.71 13.12
N ALA A 261 -13.25 -9.24 13.30
CA ALA A 261 -14.35 -10.09 13.76
C ALA A 261 -14.54 -11.28 12.80
N CYS A 262 -14.50 -11.04 11.48
CA CYS A 262 -14.60 -12.11 10.49
C CYS A 262 -13.43 -13.11 10.55
N LEU A 263 -12.21 -12.67 10.83
CA LEU A 263 -11.06 -13.57 10.94
C LEU A 263 -11.20 -14.56 12.11
N GLN A 264 -11.89 -14.15 13.19
CA GLN A 264 -12.07 -14.95 14.40
C GLN A 264 -13.14 -16.06 14.30
N HIS A 265 -14.01 -16.02 13.28
CA HIS A 265 -15.10 -16.99 13.06
C HIS A 265 -14.85 -17.84 11.82
#